data_AF-A0A1V8T783-F1
#
_entry.id   AF-A0A1V8T783-F1
#
_cell.length_a   1.000
_cell.length_b   1.000
_cell.length_c   1.000
_cell.angle_alpha   90.00
_cell.angle_beta   90.00
_cell.angle_gamma   90.00
#
_symmetry.space_group_name_H-M   'P 1'
#
loop_
_entity.id
_entity.type
_entity.pdbx_description
1 polymer ?
#
loop_
_entity_poly.entity_id
_entity_poly.type
_entity_poly.pdbx_seq_one_letter_code
_entity_poly.pdbx_strand_id
1 'polypeptide(L)'
;MGLLAVGTPLEWSEAKKVASHVREWGIEQLLAIWNNAKGKERDMLLWGDEIEYLVVAYDDDKRTVKLSLRQADILEALATDKELLKQGGGVPDLARGSVKIGKTAPVFHPEFGRFMLEATPGEPWGIGFKNLLDVEPDMKWRRKIAKEHMEAREYPITLTTFPRLGNKDSLTPDYPISGPKLRSQFLPDEIANPHIRFPTLAANIRSRRGKKVELNVPVFVDTKTPRPFQDPTVDFEMHNWPEDDDVRKGAAKEDCIYMDAMAFGMGSCCLQITFQAKNILEGRKMYDQLSPLGPVLLALTAATPIYKGFLADTDVRWNQISRAVDDRTPEELGEKPLKNDRWRIPKSRYASNSTYISQDPRLRPEYLDPNLIVDEALKARLVEGGMDDLLATHFAHLFIRDPIVVFAEDLQELDLNKADHFENLQSTNWQHMRFKPPPIGSDIGWRVEVRSDDEMEDVRPKPKPKATAAAAKAPAQKPKTAATAALRPKKAPAPAAAAPKALPLSPAAKAYAAKKAKQASAGAATMAAKPAPAKRPASKLKQSILSDDDGEDADALVNDLLSDEDEGESPAPAAAPAARPSRRAAAAKPRAKYAGSDEEEEEEGESEAEFEEDEEDESF
;
A
#
# COMPACT_ATOMS: atom_id res chain seq x y z
N MET A 1 -2.34 3.93 6.95
CA MET A 1 -1.68 2.81 7.71
C MET A 1 -2.48 2.23 8.89
N GLY A 2 -2.25 0.96 9.26
CA GLY A 2 -2.87 0.28 10.43
C GLY A 2 -2.12 0.54 11.76
N LEU A 3 -2.77 0.30 12.92
CA LEU A 3 -2.21 0.65 14.23
C LEU A 3 -0.84 -0.01 14.49
N LEU A 4 0.18 0.79 14.85
CA LEU A 4 1.50 0.33 15.29
C LEU A 4 1.50 0.11 16.80
N ALA A 5 0.73 -0.90 17.23
CA ALA A 5 0.79 -1.37 18.60
C ALA A 5 2.13 -2.05 18.88
N VAL A 6 2.68 -1.81 20.07
CA VAL A 6 3.84 -2.52 20.59
C VAL A 6 3.33 -3.61 21.53
N GLY A 7 3.64 -4.85 21.20
CA GLY A 7 3.28 -6.02 22.00
C GLY A 7 4.11 -7.24 21.61
N THR A 8 3.78 -8.38 22.18
CA THR A 8 4.40 -9.67 21.87
C THR A 8 3.64 -10.32 20.72
N PRO A 9 4.17 -10.29 19.47
CA PRO A 9 3.48 -10.89 18.34
C PRO A 9 3.45 -12.41 18.49
N LEU A 10 2.34 -13.02 18.10
CA LEU A 10 2.24 -14.47 17.96
C LEU A 10 2.85 -14.93 16.63
N GLU A 11 3.67 -15.97 16.67
CA GLU A 11 4.05 -16.71 15.47
C GLU A 11 2.84 -17.46 14.91
N TRP A 12 2.84 -17.78 13.61
CA TRP A 12 1.65 -18.31 12.93
C TRP A 12 1.02 -19.56 13.60
N SER A 13 1.83 -20.47 14.12
CA SER A 13 1.35 -21.69 14.80
C SER A 13 0.52 -21.40 16.05
N GLU A 14 0.70 -20.23 16.68
CA GLU A 14 -0.05 -19.75 17.83
C GLU A 14 -1.22 -18.87 17.37
N ALA A 15 -0.97 -17.94 16.43
CA ALA A 15 -2.00 -17.07 15.86
C ALA A 15 -3.16 -17.87 15.24
N LYS A 16 -2.88 -18.97 14.55
CA LYS A 16 -3.89 -19.87 13.96
C LYS A 16 -4.88 -20.41 15.01
N LYS A 17 -4.42 -20.68 16.24
CA LYS A 17 -5.26 -21.26 17.31
C LYS A 17 -6.30 -20.27 17.83
N VAL A 18 -6.01 -18.98 17.75
CA VAL A 18 -6.86 -17.89 18.26
C VAL A 18 -7.59 -17.15 17.14
N ALA A 19 -7.43 -17.58 15.88
CA ALA A 19 -7.97 -16.89 14.71
C ALA A 19 -9.50 -16.67 14.77
N SER A 20 -10.26 -17.70 15.18
CA SER A 20 -11.72 -17.58 15.32
C SER A 20 -12.11 -16.65 16.46
N HIS A 21 -11.38 -16.68 17.56
CA HIS A 21 -11.62 -15.79 18.70
C HIS A 21 -11.41 -14.31 18.33
N VAL A 22 -10.34 -14.00 17.60
CA VAL A 22 -10.08 -12.64 17.09
C VAL A 22 -11.17 -12.19 16.12
N ARG A 23 -11.71 -13.10 15.28
CA ARG A 23 -12.85 -12.78 14.40
C ARG A 23 -14.10 -12.42 15.21
N GLU A 24 -14.47 -13.26 16.17
CA GLU A 24 -15.64 -13.04 17.03
C GLU A 24 -15.53 -11.71 17.77
N TRP A 25 -14.39 -11.45 18.41
CA TRP A 25 -14.14 -10.19 19.11
C TRP A 25 -14.09 -8.97 18.18
N GLY A 26 -13.53 -9.14 16.97
CA GLY A 26 -13.54 -8.10 15.94
C GLY A 26 -14.94 -7.74 15.46
N ILE A 27 -15.87 -8.70 15.40
CA ILE A 27 -17.29 -8.43 15.09
C ILE A 27 -17.96 -7.63 16.20
N GLU A 28 -17.72 -7.97 17.48
CA GLU A 28 -18.28 -7.20 18.60
C GLU A 28 -17.73 -5.77 18.64
N GLN A 29 -16.43 -5.58 18.39
CA GLN A 29 -15.82 -4.24 18.26
C GLN A 29 -16.42 -3.46 17.08
N LEU A 30 -16.60 -4.10 15.92
CA LEU A 30 -17.25 -3.47 14.77
C LEU A 30 -18.68 -3.04 15.08
N LEU A 31 -19.46 -3.88 15.77
CA LEU A 31 -20.82 -3.53 16.19
C LEU A 31 -20.82 -2.36 17.19
N ALA A 32 -19.87 -2.31 18.13
CA ALA A 32 -19.72 -1.18 19.04
C ALA A 32 -19.39 0.11 18.26
N ILE A 33 -18.44 0.06 17.33
CA ILE A 33 -18.08 1.20 16.45
C ILE A 33 -19.30 1.65 15.64
N TRP A 34 -19.99 0.72 14.99
CA TRP A 34 -21.15 1.01 14.16
C TRP A 34 -22.30 1.59 14.98
N ASN A 35 -22.63 1.02 16.14
CA ASN A 35 -23.70 1.55 16.99
C ASN A 35 -23.41 2.97 17.50
N ASN A 36 -22.15 3.26 17.83
CA ASN A 36 -21.72 4.59 18.26
C ASN A 36 -21.68 5.62 17.12
N ALA A 37 -21.59 5.16 15.85
CA ALA A 37 -21.30 6.02 14.72
C ALA A 37 -22.36 6.04 13.60
N LYS A 38 -23.34 5.13 13.59
CA LYS A 38 -24.32 4.99 12.50
C LYS A 38 -25.20 6.23 12.31
N GLY A 39 -25.44 6.98 13.39
CA GLY A 39 -26.16 8.27 13.38
C GLY A 39 -25.25 9.49 13.29
N LYS A 40 -23.92 9.34 13.11
CA LYS A 40 -23.03 10.49 12.95
C LYS A 40 -23.32 11.19 11.62
N GLU A 41 -23.51 12.49 11.72
CA GLU A 41 -23.67 13.40 10.60
C GLU A 41 -22.67 14.55 10.75
N ARG A 42 -22.03 14.93 9.63
CA ARG A 42 -21.05 16.00 9.55
C ARG A 42 -21.54 17.07 8.59
N ASP A 43 -21.17 18.30 8.87
CA ASP A 43 -21.60 19.45 8.09
C ASP A 43 -20.91 19.52 6.72
N MET A 44 -19.72 18.93 6.59
CA MET A 44 -18.88 19.08 5.41
C MET A 44 -18.10 17.80 5.07
N LEU A 45 -17.93 17.57 3.76
CA LEU A 45 -17.00 16.60 3.22
C LEU A 45 -15.56 17.10 3.42
N LEU A 46 -14.71 16.23 3.96
CA LEU A 46 -13.27 16.50 4.09
C LEU A 46 -12.52 15.45 3.28
N TRP A 47 -11.27 15.72 2.91
CA TRP A 47 -10.44 14.72 2.24
C TRP A 47 -8.96 14.95 2.51
N GLY A 48 -8.12 13.98 2.20
CA GLY A 48 -6.69 14.05 2.39
C GLY A 48 -5.96 13.07 1.49
N ASP A 49 -4.74 13.41 1.12
CA ASP A 49 -3.83 12.57 0.36
C ASP A 49 -2.77 11.94 1.27
N GLU A 50 -2.41 10.69 0.99
CA GLU A 50 -1.27 9.98 1.56
C GLU A 50 -0.28 9.72 0.41
N ILE A 51 0.96 10.21 0.56
CA ILE A 51 2.00 10.09 -0.47
C ILE A 51 3.20 9.32 0.11
N GLU A 52 3.75 8.40 -0.67
CA GLU A 52 4.81 7.48 -0.25
C GLU A 52 6.12 7.78 -0.99
N TYR A 53 7.23 7.81 -0.27
CA TYR A 53 8.57 8.11 -0.79
C TYR A 53 9.48 6.91 -0.66
N LEU A 54 10.29 6.66 -1.67
CA LEU A 54 11.53 5.92 -1.54
C LEU A 54 12.65 6.87 -1.11
N VAL A 55 13.41 6.48 -0.10
CA VAL A 55 14.65 7.15 0.30
C VAL A 55 15.80 6.54 -0.48
N VAL A 56 16.39 7.32 -1.39
CA VAL A 56 17.53 6.88 -2.20
C VAL A 56 18.79 7.62 -1.84
N ALA A 57 19.93 6.95 -1.90
CA ALA A 57 21.26 7.51 -1.73
C ALA A 57 22.00 7.55 -3.07
N TYR A 58 22.44 8.76 -3.47
CA TYR A 58 23.23 8.99 -4.68
C TYR A 58 24.73 8.89 -4.35
N ASP A 59 25.47 8.18 -5.19
CA ASP A 59 26.93 8.22 -5.25
C ASP A 59 27.33 8.68 -6.66
N ASP A 60 27.43 10.01 -6.83
CA ASP A 60 27.74 10.64 -8.13
C ASP A 60 29.11 10.20 -8.68
N ASP A 61 30.06 9.95 -7.78
CA ASP A 61 31.41 9.52 -8.13
C ASP A 61 31.39 8.14 -8.78
N LYS A 62 30.57 7.22 -8.25
CA LYS A 62 30.37 5.87 -8.80
C LYS A 62 29.22 5.78 -9.80
N ARG A 63 28.44 6.84 -9.96
CA ARG A 63 27.18 6.88 -10.74
C ARG A 63 26.21 5.77 -10.34
N THR A 64 26.07 5.55 -9.03
CA THR A 64 25.15 4.55 -8.49
C THR A 64 24.08 5.21 -7.62
N VAL A 65 22.87 4.67 -7.67
CA VAL A 65 21.78 5.02 -6.78
C VAL A 65 21.36 3.75 -6.04
N LYS A 66 21.17 3.86 -4.73
CA LYS A 66 20.78 2.75 -3.85
C LYS A 66 19.61 3.17 -2.96
N LEU A 67 18.83 2.22 -2.47
CA LEU A 67 17.86 2.46 -1.41
C LEU A 67 18.58 2.65 -0.07
N SER A 68 18.25 3.71 0.66
CA SER A 68 18.77 3.95 2.00
C SER A 68 17.86 3.32 3.05
N LEU A 69 18.40 2.46 3.91
CA LEU A 69 17.65 1.79 4.99
C LEU A 69 17.58 2.64 6.28
N ARG A 70 17.60 3.97 6.15
CA ARG A 70 17.61 4.95 7.25
C ARG A 70 16.25 5.52 7.64
N GLN A 71 15.14 4.92 7.21
CA GLN A 71 13.78 5.40 7.54
C GLN A 71 13.62 5.69 9.04
N ALA A 72 14.02 4.76 9.91
CA ALA A 72 13.87 4.91 11.36
C ALA A 72 14.66 6.12 11.90
N ASP A 73 15.88 6.35 11.41
CA ASP A 73 16.71 7.48 11.81
C ASP A 73 16.08 8.81 11.35
N ILE A 74 15.51 8.83 10.14
CA ILE A 74 14.84 10.01 9.58
C ILE A 74 13.56 10.33 10.35
N LEU A 75 12.74 9.32 10.68
CA LEU A 75 11.53 9.49 11.49
C LEU A 75 11.86 9.97 12.91
N GLU A 76 12.94 9.48 13.52
CA GLU A 76 13.41 9.99 14.82
C GLU A 76 13.87 11.45 14.73
N ALA A 77 14.58 11.82 13.66
CA ALA A 77 14.97 13.21 13.42
C ALA A 77 13.74 14.12 13.27
N LEU A 78 12.74 13.72 12.48
CA LEU A 78 11.47 14.45 12.31
C LEU A 78 10.71 14.58 13.64
N ALA A 79 10.65 13.51 14.43
CA ALA A 79 9.99 13.50 15.73
C ALA A 79 10.70 14.36 16.79
N THR A 80 11.95 14.74 16.56
CA THR A 80 12.75 15.55 17.51
C THR A 80 13.00 16.98 17.03
N ASP A 81 12.56 17.34 15.82
CA ASP A 81 12.60 18.71 15.32
C ASP A 81 11.61 19.60 16.07
N LYS A 82 12.16 20.52 16.87
CA LYS A 82 11.40 21.46 17.69
C LYS A 82 10.56 22.42 16.86
N GLU A 83 11.03 22.85 15.69
CA GLU A 83 10.29 23.78 14.84
C GLU A 83 9.14 23.05 14.14
N LEU A 84 9.36 21.82 13.64
CA LEU A 84 8.29 20.99 13.08
C LEU A 84 7.18 20.71 14.12
N LEU A 85 7.57 20.30 15.33
CA LEU A 85 6.64 20.09 16.45
C LEU A 85 5.92 21.38 16.84
N LYS A 86 6.61 22.52 16.87
CA LYS A 86 5.99 23.82 17.17
C LYS A 86 4.94 24.21 16.13
N GLN A 87 5.09 23.76 14.87
CA GLN A 87 4.16 23.98 13.78
C GLN A 87 3.04 22.92 13.68
N GLY A 88 2.98 21.96 14.61
CA GLY A 88 1.91 20.95 14.66
C GLY A 88 2.18 19.66 13.88
N GLY A 89 3.32 19.59 13.19
CA GLY A 89 3.76 18.41 12.44
C GLY A 89 4.52 17.42 13.32
N GLY A 90 5.15 16.44 12.67
CA GLY A 90 6.00 15.43 13.33
C GLY A 90 5.64 14.01 12.91
N VAL A 91 5.91 13.05 13.79
CA VAL A 91 5.62 11.63 13.58
C VAL A 91 4.62 11.20 14.64
N PRO A 92 3.33 10.98 14.32
CA PRO A 92 2.28 10.76 15.32
C PRO A 92 2.57 9.65 16.33
N ASP A 93 3.20 8.56 15.89
CA ASP A 93 3.55 7.42 16.75
C ASP A 93 4.75 7.67 17.67
N LEU A 94 5.53 8.73 17.42
CA LEU A 94 6.72 9.08 18.21
C LEU A 94 6.54 10.41 18.96
N ALA A 95 6.29 11.50 18.22
CA ALA A 95 6.00 12.82 18.72
C ALA A 95 5.39 13.69 17.61
N ARG A 96 4.27 14.36 17.92
CA ARG A 96 3.59 15.33 17.06
C ARG A 96 3.26 16.59 17.85
N GLY A 97 3.40 17.74 17.21
CA GLY A 97 2.90 19.00 17.71
C GLY A 97 1.38 19.06 17.83
N SER A 98 0.87 20.01 18.61
CA SER A 98 -0.57 20.32 18.61
C SER A 98 -0.97 20.95 17.28
N VAL A 99 -2.09 20.48 16.72
CA VAL A 99 -2.74 21.05 15.53
C VAL A 99 -2.92 22.57 15.71
N LYS A 100 -2.67 23.33 14.64
CA LYS A 100 -2.67 24.79 14.67
C LYS A 100 -3.86 25.35 13.90
N ILE A 101 -4.46 26.41 14.43
CA ILE A 101 -5.45 27.18 13.68
C ILE A 101 -4.74 27.85 12.49
N GLY A 102 -5.18 27.53 11.28
CA GLY A 102 -4.59 28.04 10.04
C GLY A 102 -3.76 26.97 9.34
N LYS A 103 -2.43 27.12 9.33
CA LYS A 103 -1.53 26.19 8.63
C LYS A 103 -0.82 25.27 9.61
N THR A 104 -1.27 24.02 9.67
CA THR A 104 -0.63 22.94 10.43
C THR A 104 0.43 22.26 9.57
N ALA A 105 1.62 22.00 10.14
CA ALA A 105 2.68 21.30 9.42
C ALA A 105 2.36 19.82 9.16
N PRO A 106 2.92 19.22 8.09
CA PRO A 106 2.64 17.84 7.72
C PRO A 106 3.10 16.83 8.76
N VAL A 107 2.55 15.62 8.65
CA VAL A 107 2.96 14.49 9.47
C VAL A 107 3.56 13.38 8.62
N PHE A 108 4.44 12.60 9.24
CA PHE A 108 5.20 11.53 8.59
C PHE A 108 4.98 10.21 9.32
N HIS A 109 4.94 9.14 8.56
CA HIS A 109 4.64 7.80 9.04
C HIS A 109 5.67 6.80 8.51
N PRO A 110 5.94 5.71 9.26
CA PRO A 110 6.65 4.57 8.71
C PRO A 110 5.79 3.83 7.70
N GLU A 111 6.45 3.16 6.77
CA GLU A 111 5.88 2.18 5.84
C GLU A 111 6.64 0.85 5.91
N PHE A 112 6.14 -0.20 5.24
CA PHE A 112 6.73 -1.55 5.29
C PHE A 112 8.24 -1.54 4.99
N GLY A 113 8.66 -0.87 3.92
CA GLY A 113 10.07 -0.79 3.54
C GLY A 113 10.86 0.10 4.50
N ARG A 114 12.01 -0.36 5.00
CA ARG A 114 12.94 0.44 5.81
C ARG A 114 13.60 1.59 5.04
N PHE A 115 13.31 1.68 3.75
CA PHE A 115 13.68 2.75 2.84
C PHE A 115 12.49 3.61 2.42
N MET A 116 11.31 3.41 3.00
CA MET A 116 10.11 4.17 2.64
C MET A 116 9.83 5.29 3.65
N LEU A 117 9.08 6.30 3.26
CA LEU A 117 8.41 7.24 4.17
C LEU A 117 7.01 7.48 3.63
N GLU A 118 6.02 7.61 4.48
CA GLU A 118 4.70 8.12 4.10
C GLU A 118 4.53 9.52 4.70
N ALA A 119 3.87 10.43 3.99
CA ALA A 119 3.52 11.74 4.52
C ALA A 119 2.09 12.16 4.14
N THR A 120 1.43 12.86 5.05
CA THR A 120 0.05 13.35 4.90
C THR A 120 -0.01 14.84 5.27
N PRO A 121 -1.01 15.60 4.81
CA PRO A 121 -1.13 17.00 5.20
C PRO A 121 -1.36 17.11 6.72
N GLY A 122 -1.02 18.28 7.29
CA GLY A 122 -1.18 18.50 8.74
C GLY A 122 -2.63 18.41 9.19
N GLU A 123 -3.56 18.78 8.32
CA GLU A 123 -5.01 18.75 8.49
C GLU A 123 -5.69 18.34 7.18
N PRO A 124 -6.89 17.75 7.23
CA PRO A 124 -7.62 17.39 6.03
C PRO A 124 -8.06 18.63 5.24
N TRP A 125 -8.08 18.50 3.93
CA TRP A 125 -8.57 19.48 2.97
C TRP A 125 -10.09 19.63 3.04
N GLY A 126 -10.56 20.86 2.87
CA GLY A 126 -11.95 21.14 2.51
C GLY A 126 -12.21 20.96 1.01
N ILE A 127 -13.46 21.15 0.60
CA ILE A 127 -13.90 21.02 -0.81
C ILE A 127 -13.77 22.31 -1.63
N GLY A 128 -13.45 23.44 -1.00
CA GLY A 128 -13.31 24.72 -1.71
C GLY A 128 -12.05 24.77 -2.59
N PHE A 129 -12.12 25.43 -3.75
CA PHE A 129 -11.03 25.53 -4.73
C PHE A 129 -9.68 25.96 -4.15
N LYS A 130 -9.67 26.83 -3.14
CA LYS A 130 -8.43 27.24 -2.47
C LYS A 130 -7.66 26.06 -1.87
N ASN A 131 -8.37 25.09 -1.27
CA ASN A 131 -7.74 23.89 -0.71
C ASN A 131 -7.11 23.03 -1.81
N LEU A 132 -7.76 22.91 -2.98
CA LEU A 132 -7.19 22.19 -4.13
C LEU A 132 -5.88 22.82 -4.60
N LEU A 133 -5.79 24.15 -4.59
CA LEU A 133 -4.56 24.87 -4.96
C LEU A 133 -3.43 24.73 -3.92
N ASP A 134 -3.75 24.35 -2.68
CA ASP A 134 -2.78 24.19 -1.59
C ASP A 134 -2.14 22.78 -1.54
N VAL A 135 -2.69 21.79 -2.26
CA VAL A 135 -2.20 20.39 -2.27
C VAL A 135 -0.76 20.30 -2.77
N GLU A 136 -0.45 20.81 -3.97
CA GLU A 136 0.90 20.74 -4.54
C GLU A 136 1.92 21.54 -3.71
N PRO A 137 1.65 22.78 -3.26
CA PRO A 137 2.50 23.48 -2.29
C PRO A 137 2.78 22.69 -1.02
N ASP A 138 1.79 21.97 -0.48
CA ASP A 138 1.95 21.16 0.71
C ASP A 138 2.79 19.90 0.45
N MET A 139 2.57 19.18 -0.65
CA MET A 139 3.43 18.05 -1.06
C MET A 139 4.90 18.50 -1.26
N LYS A 140 5.13 19.68 -1.87
CA LYS A 140 6.47 20.27 -1.98
C LYS A 140 7.07 20.57 -0.60
N TRP A 141 6.25 21.02 0.34
CA TRP A 141 6.69 21.29 1.71
C TRP A 141 7.04 20.00 2.46
N ARG A 142 6.24 18.93 2.33
CA ARG A 142 6.53 17.59 2.86
C ARG A 142 7.88 17.08 2.37
N ARG A 143 8.11 17.15 1.05
CA ARG A 143 9.37 16.73 0.43
C ARG A 143 10.56 17.53 0.93
N LYS A 144 10.40 18.85 1.09
CA LYS A 144 11.43 19.73 1.64
C LYS A 144 11.77 19.33 3.09
N ILE A 145 10.76 19.20 3.95
CA ILE A 145 10.96 18.78 5.34
C ILE A 145 11.67 17.42 5.37
N ALA A 146 11.20 16.43 4.62
CA ALA A 146 11.84 15.12 4.57
C ALA A 146 13.32 15.21 4.16
N LYS A 147 13.64 15.97 3.10
CA LYS A 147 15.02 16.16 2.65
C LYS A 147 15.91 16.89 3.67
N GLU A 148 15.36 17.85 4.42
CA GLU A 148 16.09 18.55 5.50
C GLU A 148 16.49 17.61 6.66
N HIS A 149 15.83 16.46 6.77
CA HIS A 149 16.07 15.43 7.80
C HIS A 149 16.83 14.20 7.28
N MET A 150 17.35 14.26 6.05
CA MET A 150 18.12 13.20 5.40
C MET A 150 19.61 13.56 5.31
N GLU A 151 20.48 12.56 5.07
CA GLU A 151 21.88 12.88 4.76
C GLU A 151 22.01 13.70 3.46
N ALA A 152 23.16 14.35 3.29
CA ALA A 152 23.43 15.19 2.12
C ALA A 152 23.17 14.48 0.79
N ARG A 153 23.54 13.19 0.69
CA ARG A 153 23.42 12.34 -0.51
C ARG A 153 22.11 11.56 -0.59
N GLU A 154 21.21 11.72 0.38
CA GLU A 154 19.92 11.01 0.43
C GLU A 154 18.76 11.88 -0.05
N TYR A 155 17.81 11.32 -0.79
CA TYR A 155 16.68 12.07 -1.31
C TYR A 155 15.38 11.28 -1.20
N PRO A 156 14.26 11.96 -0.86
CA PRO A 156 12.93 11.39 -1.00
C PRO A 156 12.49 11.49 -2.47
N ILE A 157 12.24 10.34 -3.10
CA ILE A 157 11.71 10.25 -4.46
C ILE A 157 10.38 9.51 -4.44
N THR A 158 9.44 9.95 -5.27
CA THR A 158 8.11 9.35 -5.40
C THR A 158 8.09 8.50 -6.66
N LEU A 159 8.72 7.33 -6.58
CA LEU A 159 8.66 6.29 -7.60
C LEU A 159 7.91 5.11 -7.00
N THR A 160 6.96 4.53 -7.74
CA THR A 160 6.24 3.36 -7.28
C THR A 160 7.14 2.21 -6.88
N THR A 161 8.11 1.78 -7.71
CA THR A 161 9.02 0.71 -7.31
C THR A 161 10.45 1.09 -7.62
N PHE A 162 11.38 0.75 -6.73
CA PHE A 162 12.80 0.92 -7.02
C PHE A 162 13.23 -0.07 -8.12
N PRO A 163 13.67 0.39 -9.30
CA PRO A 163 13.86 -0.48 -10.46
C PRO A 163 14.83 -1.65 -10.26
N ARG A 164 15.80 -1.50 -9.34
CA ARG A 164 16.85 -2.49 -9.06
C ARG A 164 16.68 -3.16 -7.69
N LEU A 165 15.50 -3.11 -7.07
CA LEU A 165 15.25 -3.81 -5.81
C LEU A 165 15.52 -5.31 -5.99
N GLY A 166 16.25 -5.93 -5.05
CA GLY A 166 16.65 -7.34 -5.13
C GLY A 166 18.01 -7.58 -5.78
N ASN A 167 18.65 -6.57 -6.36
CA ASN A 167 20.03 -6.67 -6.84
C ASN A 167 21.02 -6.52 -5.66
N LYS A 168 22.15 -7.24 -5.72
CA LYS A 168 23.19 -7.26 -4.66
C LYS A 168 23.76 -5.89 -4.29
N ASP A 169 23.71 -4.92 -5.20
CA ASP A 169 24.24 -3.57 -5.02
C ASP A 169 23.15 -2.52 -4.80
N SER A 170 21.90 -2.93 -4.54
CA SER A 170 20.74 -2.03 -4.50
C SER A 170 20.52 -1.29 -3.18
N LEU A 171 21.18 -1.70 -2.08
CA LEU A 171 20.91 -1.21 -0.72
C LEU A 171 22.11 -0.50 -0.09
N THR A 172 21.83 0.46 0.79
CA THR A 172 22.81 1.05 1.71
C THR A 172 22.19 1.32 3.10
N PRO A 173 22.83 0.88 4.20
CA PRO A 173 23.95 -0.05 4.21
C PRO A 173 23.59 -1.40 3.57
N ASP A 174 24.62 -2.13 3.17
CA ASP A 174 24.47 -3.47 2.60
C ASP A 174 24.31 -4.51 3.72
N TYR A 175 23.48 -5.52 3.48
CA TYR A 175 23.20 -6.61 4.40
C TYR A 175 23.24 -7.95 3.66
N PRO A 176 23.63 -9.05 4.32
CA PRO A 176 23.52 -10.38 3.74
C PRO A 176 22.09 -10.67 3.30
N ILE A 177 21.93 -11.13 2.05
CA ILE A 177 20.63 -11.61 1.55
C ILE A 177 20.11 -12.77 2.40
N SER A 178 18.79 -12.95 2.38
CA SER A 178 18.08 -13.92 3.20
C SER A 178 18.12 -13.59 4.70
N GLY A 179 17.26 -14.28 5.43
CA GLY A 179 17.09 -14.08 6.87
C GLY A 179 15.90 -14.89 7.38
N PRO A 180 15.81 -15.12 8.70
CA PRO A 180 14.76 -15.95 9.28
C PRO A 180 13.33 -15.43 9.06
N LYS A 181 13.15 -14.12 8.83
CA LYS A 181 11.84 -13.47 8.74
C LYS A 181 11.29 -13.43 7.32
N LEU A 182 12.07 -13.10 6.28
CA LEU A 182 11.62 -13.08 4.89
C LEU A 182 12.02 -14.36 4.13
N ARG A 183 13.21 -14.94 4.42
CA ARG A 183 13.79 -16.10 3.72
C ARG A 183 13.97 -15.92 2.21
N SER A 184 14.07 -14.66 1.76
CA SER A 184 14.24 -14.32 0.34
C SER A 184 15.62 -14.70 -0.17
N GLN A 185 15.71 -15.10 -1.44
CA GLN A 185 17.01 -15.25 -2.12
C GLN A 185 17.60 -13.90 -2.56
N PHE A 186 16.80 -12.83 -2.56
CA PHE A 186 17.17 -11.54 -3.15
C PHE A 186 17.31 -10.41 -2.13
N LEU A 187 16.58 -10.50 -1.00
CA LEU A 187 16.45 -9.41 -0.05
C LEU A 187 16.87 -9.84 1.37
N PRO A 188 17.56 -8.96 2.12
CA PRO A 188 17.83 -9.15 3.54
C PRO A 188 16.56 -8.92 4.37
N ASP A 189 16.51 -9.40 5.61
CA ASP A 189 15.39 -9.11 6.53
C ASP A 189 15.34 -7.61 6.88
N GLU A 190 16.48 -6.94 6.93
CA GLU A 190 16.63 -5.51 7.23
C GLU A 190 15.99 -4.59 6.18
N ILE A 191 15.51 -5.15 5.06
CA ILE A 191 14.69 -4.42 4.09
C ILE A 191 13.35 -4.00 4.69
N ALA A 192 12.84 -4.75 5.67
CA ALA A 192 11.61 -4.46 6.37
C ALA A 192 11.84 -3.47 7.51
N ASN A 193 10.84 -2.64 7.75
CA ASN A 193 10.84 -1.72 8.88
C ASN A 193 11.04 -2.48 10.21
N PRO A 194 11.84 -1.94 11.15
CA PRO A 194 12.21 -2.63 12.39
C PRO A 194 11.04 -2.81 13.37
N HIS A 195 9.92 -2.10 13.19
CA HIS A 195 8.73 -2.27 14.00
C HIS A 195 8.16 -3.67 13.81
N ILE A 196 7.98 -4.40 14.91
CA ILE A 196 7.75 -5.85 14.93
C ILE A 196 6.56 -6.32 14.08
N ARG A 197 5.54 -5.46 13.89
CA ARG A 197 4.39 -5.70 12.99
C ARG A 197 4.83 -6.18 11.60
N PHE A 198 5.80 -5.53 10.97
CA PHE A 198 6.18 -5.79 9.58
C PHE A 198 6.90 -7.13 9.36
N PRO A 199 7.96 -7.48 10.11
CA PRO A 199 8.58 -8.79 10.00
C PRO A 199 7.66 -9.92 10.45
N THR A 200 6.80 -9.71 11.46
CA THR A 200 5.77 -10.70 11.83
C THR A 200 4.78 -10.93 10.69
N LEU A 201 4.30 -9.86 10.05
CA LEU A 201 3.41 -9.96 8.90
C LEU A 201 4.03 -10.80 7.77
N ALA A 202 5.27 -10.49 7.37
CA ALA A 202 5.98 -11.25 6.34
C ALA A 202 6.19 -12.73 6.72
N ALA A 203 6.58 -12.99 7.98
CA ALA A 203 6.82 -14.36 8.45
C ALA A 203 5.54 -15.19 8.56
N ASN A 204 4.45 -14.60 9.05
CA ASN A 204 3.18 -15.29 9.25
C ASN A 204 2.46 -15.53 7.90
N ILE A 205 2.55 -14.63 6.92
CA ILE A 205 2.06 -14.89 5.55
C ILE A 205 2.76 -16.11 4.95
N ARG A 206 4.10 -16.15 4.97
CA ARG A 206 4.85 -17.32 4.45
C ARG A 206 4.45 -18.60 5.18
N SER A 207 4.40 -18.54 6.51
CA SER A 207 4.12 -19.72 7.35
C SER A 207 2.69 -20.24 7.15
N ARG A 208 1.72 -19.33 6.97
CA ARG A 208 0.33 -19.68 6.63
C ARG A 208 0.24 -20.30 5.25
N ARG A 209 0.85 -19.68 4.26
CA ARG A 209 0.89 -20.14 2.86
C ARG A 209 1.57 -21.51 2.74
N GLY A 210 2.53 -21.81 3.61
CA GLY A 210 3.32 -23.05 3.60
C GLY A 210 4.43 -23.08 2.55
N LYS A 211 4.67 -21.95 1.88
CA LYS A 211 5.70 -21.70 0.87
C LYS A 211 5.97 -20.19 0.79
N LYS A 212 7.03 -19.77 0.10
CA LYS A 212 7.25 -18.33 -0.14
C LYS A 212 6.10 -17.73 -0.96
N VAL A 213 5.94 -16.41 -0.85
CA VAL A 213 5.12 -15.69 -1.83
C VAL A 213 5.79 -15.77 -3.19
N GLU A 214 5.00 -15.89 -4.25
CA GLU A 214 5.50 -16.15 -5.60
C GLU A 214 5.03 -15.04 -6.54
N LEU A 215 5.97 -14.23 -7.01
CA LEU A 215 5.71 -13.19 -8.01
C LEU A 215 6.44 -13.56 -9.29
N ASN A 216 5.67 -13.89 -10.33
CA ASN A 216 6.17 -14.09 -11.68
C ASN A 216 5.61 -12.98 -12.57
N VAL A 217 6.48 -12.05 -12.97
CA VAL A 217 6.12 -10.88 -13.78
C VAL A 217 6.61 -11.12 -15.20
N PRO A 218 5.75 -11.09 -16.23
CA PRO A 218 6.18 -11.25 -17.61
C PRO A 218 7.32 -10.29 -17.95
N VAL A 219 8.41 -10.82 -18.52
CA VAL A 219 9.54 -9.99 -18.96
C VAL A 219 9.21 -9.32 -20.29
N PHE A 220 9.63 -8.07 -20.47
CA PHE A 220 9.57 -7.43 -21.78
C PHE A 220 10.51 -8.13 -22.77
N VAL A 221 9.98 -8.51 -23.92
CA VAL A 221 10.71 -9.23 -24.97
C VAL A 221 11.25 -8.24 -26.00
N ASP A 222 12.51 -7.83 -25.84
CA ASP A 222 13.26 -7.11 -26.86
C ASP A 222 13.96 -8.10 -27.82
N THR A 223 14.53 -7.59 -28.91
CA THR A 223 15.28 -8.28 -29.96
C THR A 223 16.34 -9.25 -29.43
N LYS A 224 16.93 -8.96 -28.26
CA LYS A 224 17.99 -9.77 -27.62
C LYS A 224 17.59 -10.41 -26.31
N THR A 225 16.32 -10.34 -25.91
CA THR A 225 15.83 -11.07 -24.74
C THR A 225 15.92 -12.58 -25.06
N PRO A 226 16.66 -13.39 -24.28
CA PRO A 226 16.73 -14.84 -24.50
C PRO A 226 15.34 -15.47 -24.49
N ARG A 227 15.10 -16.50 -25.31
CA ARG A 227 13.84 -17.25 -25.36
C ARG A 227 14.10 -18.76 -25.28
N PRO A 228 13.52 -19.49 -24.30
CA PRO A 228 12.76 -18.94 -23.17
C PRO A 228 13.66 -18.05 -22.29
N PHE A 229 13.12 -16.95 -21.76
CA PHE A 229 13.81 -16.18 -20.75
C PHE A 229 13.75 -16.96 -19.44
N GLN A 230 14.90 -17.26 -18.88
CA GLN A 230 15.04 -17.75 -17.51
C GLN A 230 15.68 -16.64 -16.71
N ASP A 231 15.04 -16.23 -15.62
CA ASP A 231 15.56 -15.18 -14.76
C ASP A 231 16.96 -15.56 -14.25
N PRO A 232 18.02 -14.89 -14.73
CA PRO A 232 19.39 -15.31 -14.48
C PRO A 232 19.86 -15.01 -13.05
N THR A 233 19.01 -14.38 -12.24
CA THR A 233 19.35 -14.01 -10.86
C THR A 233 18.86 -15.04 -9.84
N VAL A 234 18.03 -16.01 -10.25
CA VAL A 234 17.54 -17.09 -9.38
C VAL A 234 18.69 -18.02 -8.99
N ASP A 235 18.83 -18.30 -7.69
CA ASP A 235 19.86 -19.19 -7.17
C ASP A 235 19.29 -20.59 -6.92
N PHE A 236 19.47 -21.48 -7.90
CA PHE A 236 19.05 -22.89 -7.81
C PHE A 236 19.95 -23.73 -6.91
N GLU A 237 21.05 -23.19 -6.37
CA GLU A 237 21.96 -23.88 -5.45
C GLU A 237 21.78 -23.40 -4.00
N MET A 238 20.89 -22.42 -3.75
CA MET A 238 20.57 -21.99 -2.41
C MET A 238 19.74 -23.05 -1.67
N HIS A 239 20.17 -23.41 -0.46
CA HIS A 239 19.52 -24.40 0.43
C HIS A 239 19.52 -23.92 1.89
N ASN A 240 19.41 -22.62 2.13
CA ASN A 240 19.43 -22.06 3.48
C ASN A 240 18.14 -22.39 4.24
N TRP A 241 17.03 -22.49 3.50
CA TRP A 241 15.70 -22.77 4.03
C TRP A 241 14.98 -23.84 3.21
N PRO A 242 14.02 -24.59 3.79
CA PRO A 242 13.21 -25.55 3.04
C PRO A 242 12.50 -24.94 1.82
N GLU A 243 12.06 -23.67 1.94
CA GLU A 243 11.39 -22.95 0.85
C GLU A 243 12.33 -22.54 -0.30
N ASP A 244 13.65 -22.69 -0.16
CA ASP A 244 14.55 -22.48 -1.30
C ASP A 244 14.35 -23.56 -2.38
N ASP A 245 13.79 -24.72 -2.02
CA ASP A 245 13.39 -25.75 -2.99
C ASP A 245 12.20 -25.34 -3.87
N ASP A 246 11.47 -24.27 -3.54
CA ASP A 246 10.30 -23.84 -4.30
C ASP A 246 10.66 -23.55 -5.77
N VAL A 247 11.82 -22.93 -6.04
CA VAL A 247 12.28 -22.66 -7.41
C VAL A 247 12.63 -23.94 -8.18
N ARG A 248 13.18 -24.95 -7.51
CA ARG A 248 13.46 -26.29 -8.09
C ARG A 248 12.18 -27.09 -8.35
N LYS A 249 11.08 -26.71 -7.70
CA LYS A 249 9.73 -27.26 -7.90
C LYS A 249 8.90 -26.44 -8.89
N GLY A 250 9.50 -25.45 -9.58
CA GLY A 250 8.84 -24.67 -10.63
C GLY A 250 8.21 -23.35 -10.18
N ALA A 251 8.58 -22.80 -9.00
CA ALA A 251 8.07 -21.50 -8.57
C ALA A 251 8.52 -20.35 -9.49
N ALA A 252 9.73 -20.44 -10.06
CA ALA A 252 10.22 -19.50 -11.08
C ALA A 252 9.77 -19.97 -12.47
N LYS A 253 8.92 -19.19 -13.13
CA LYS A 253 8.33 -19.52 -14.43
C LYS A 253 9.19 -19.01 -15.58
N GLU A 254 9.17 -19.73 -16.70
CA GLU A 254 9.75 -19.24 -17.96
C GLU A 254 9.10 -17.91 -18.39
N ASP A 255 9.86 -17.09 -19.11
CA ASP A 255 9.44 -15.77 -19.61
C ASP A 255 8.99 -14.79 -18.51
N CYS A 256 9.39 -15.02 -17.25
CA CYS A 256 9.04 -14.18 -16.11
C CYS A 256 10.26 -13.74 -15.28
N ILE A 257 10.21 -12.50 -14.78
CA ILE A 257 11.02 -12.01 -13.67
C ILE A 257 10.45 -12.62 -12.38
N TYR A 258 11.28 -13.34 -11.63
CA TYR A 258 10.87 -14.04 -10.41
C TYR A 258 11.25 -13.25 -9.14
N MET A 259 10.31 -13.10 -8.22
CA MET A 259 10.51 -12.44 -6.93
C MET A 259 9.80 -13.23 -5.83
N ASP A 260 10.38 -13.30 -4.63
CA ASP A 260 9.98 -14.28 -3.60
C ASP A 260 9.71 -13.69 -2.21
N ALA A 261 9.50 -12.37 -2.12
CA ALA A 261 9.39 -11.66 -0.85
C ALA A 261 8.34 -10.57 -0.85
N MET A 262 7.72 -10.35 0.32
CA MET A 262 6.72 -9.31 0.56
C MET A 262 7.19 -7.90 0.16
N ALA A 263 8.48 -7.63 0.34
CA ALA A 263 9.12 -6.36 0.01
C ALA A 263 9.07 -6.00 -1.48
N PHE A 264 8.93 -6.96 -2.40
CA PHE A 264 8.76 -6.66 -3.83
C PHE A 264 7.38 -6.09 -4.16
N GLY A 265 6.41 -6.24 -3.27
CA GLY A 265 5.10 -5.62 -3.36
C GLY A 265 4.96 -4.44 -2.42
N MET A 266 4.97 -4.71 -1.11
CA MET A 266 4.78 -3.72 -0.05
C MET A 266 5.97 -2.76 0.12
N GLY A 267 7.08 -3.00 -0.58
CA GLY A 267 8.16 -2.02 -0.78
C GLY A 267 7.91 -1.06 -1.94
N SER A 268 6.69 -1.01 -2.48
CA SER A 268 6.27 -0.10 -3.53
C SER A 268 5.46 1.07 -2.97
N CYS A 269 5.64 2.25 -3.53
CA CYS A 269 4.93 3.47 -3.22
C CYS A 269 3.61 3.61 -4.00
N CYS A 270 2.66 4.35 -3.43
CA CYS A 270 1.43 4.76 -4.09
C CYS A 270 0.87 6.07 -3.56
N LEU A 271 0.02 6.68 -4.39
CA LEU A 271 -0.84 7.78 -3.97
C LEU A 271 -2.17 7.20 -3.48
N GLN A 272 -2.56 7.57 -2.26
CA GLN A 272 -3.85 7.20 -1.69
C GLN A 272 -4.65 8.45 -1.36
N ILE A 273 -5.97 8.42 -1.58
CA ILE A 273 -6.85 9.55 -1.29
C ILE A 273 -7.97 9.08 -0.39
N THR A 274 -8.08 9.68 0.79
CA THR A 274 -9.16 9.39 1.74
C THR A 274 -10.14 10.54 1.81
N PHE A 275 -11.41 10.25 1.53
CA PHE A 275 -12.54 11.16 1.72
C PHE A 275 -13.27 10.82 3.01
N GLN A 276 -13.64 11.83 3.79
CA GLN A 276 -14.62 11.73 4.88
C GLN A 276 -15.97 12.20 4.36
N ALA A 277 -16.93 11.28 4.33
CA ALA A 277 -18.31 11.58 3.97
C ALA A 277 -19.05 12.25 5.14
N LYS A 278 -20.16 12.92 4.82
CA LYS A 278 -21.10 13.53 5.77
C LYS A 278 -21.67 12.50 6.74
N ASN A 279 -22.05 11.33 6.23
CA ASN A 279 -22.64 10.25 7.00
C ASN A 279 -22.38 8.90 6.32
N ILE A 280 -22.85 7.81 6.93
CA ILE A 280 -22.65 6.45 6.41
C ILE A 280 -23.30 6.23 5.03
N LEU A 281 -24.43 6.86 4.74
CA LEU A 281 -25.14 6.69 3.46
C LEU A 281 -24.35 7.30 2.31
N GLU A 282 -23.86 8.53 2.49
CA GLU A 282 -23.00 9.18 1.50
C GLU A 282 -21.68 8.41 1.33
N GLY A 283 -21.09 7.91 2.43
CA GLY A 283 -19.86 7.10 2.37
C GLY A 283 -20.05 5.81 1.57
N ARG A 284 -21.14 5.08 1.79
CA ARG A 284 -21.44 3.84 1.04
C ARG A 284 -21.71 4.12 -0.44
N LYS A 285 -22.44 5.19 -0.75
CA LYS A 285 -22.67 5.64 -2.14
C LYS A 285 -21.35 6.01 -2.83
N MET A 286 -20.48 6.76 -2.16
CA MET A 286 -19.18 7.14 -2.69
C MET A 286 -18.29 5.92 -2.95
N TYR A 287 -18.23 4.98 -2.00
CA TYR A 287 -17.48 3.73 -2.16
C TYR A 287 -17.94 2.97 -3.42
N ASP A 288 -19.26 2.81 -3.62
CA ASP A 288 -19.79 2.09 -4.78
C ASP A 288 -19.53 2.82 -6.10
N GLN A 289 -19.73 4.14 -6.14
CA GLN A 289 -19.57 4.92 -7.36
C GLN A 289 -18.10 5.04 -7.79
N LEU A 290 -17.16 5.04 -6.84
CA LEU A 290 -15.73 5.10 -7.13
C LEU A 290 -15.11 3.72 -7.39
N SER A 291 -15.73 2.62 -6.96
CA SER A 291 -15.19 1.26 -7.14
C SER A 291 -14.87 0.92 -8.62
N PRO A 292 -15.74 1.19 -9.60
CA PRO A 292 -15.43 0.93 -11.02
C PRO A 292 -14.26 1.74 -11.58
N LEU A 293 -13.89 2.86 -10.93
CA LEU A 293 -12.80 3.72 -11.39
C LEU A 293 -11.42 3.19 -11.00
N GLY A 294 -11.31 2.31 -10.00
CA GLY A 294 -10.03 1.74 -9.55
C GLY A 294 -9.12 1.23 -10.68
N PRO A 295 -9.57 0.31 -11.56
CA PRO A 295 -8.74 -0.16 -12.68
C PRO A 295 -8.43 0.93 -13.72
N VAL A 296 -9.31 1.93 -13.90
CA VAL A 296 -9.08 3.05 -14.82
C VAL A 296 -7.99 3.97 -14.28
N LEU A 297 -8.06 4.31 -13.00
CA LEU A 297 -7.05 5.15 -12.33
C LEU A 297 -5.70 4.43 -12.28
N LEU A 298 -5.68 3.13 -11.98
CA LEU A 298 -4.46 2.31 -12.03
C LEU A 298 -3.79 2.39 -13.42
N ALA A 299 -4.56 2.22 -14.49
CA ALA A 299 -4.02 2.30 -15.85
C ALA A 299 -3.56 3.72 -16.22
N LEU A 300 -4.30 4.75 -15.79
CA LEU A 300 -3.97 6.16 -16.05
C LEU A 300 -2.68 6.60 -15.35
N THR A 301 -2.41 6.04 -14.17
CA THR A 301 -1.28 6.42 -13.30
C THR A 301 -0.07 5.51 -13.41
N ALA A 302 -0.10 4.52 -14.31
CA ALA A 302 0.90 3.47 -14.45
C ALA A 302 2.36 3.99 -14.39
N ALA A 303 3.13 3.46 -13.44
CA ALA A 303 4.48 3.94 -13.12
C ALA A 303 5.50 2.82 -12.80
N THR A 304 5.17 1.57 -13.14
CA THR A 304 5.93 0.40 -12.68
C THR A 304 6.41 -0.54 -13.81
N PRO A 305 7.21 -0.05 -14.78
CA PRO A 305 7.64 -0.85 -15.93
C PRO A 305 8.92 -1.70 -15.69
N ILE A 306 9.53 -1.67 -14.49
CA ILE A 306 10.82 -2.32 -14.22
C ILE A 306 10.80 -3.04 -12.88
N TYR A 307 11.25 -4.29 -12.86
CA TYR A 307 11.51 -5.07 -11.65
C TYR A 307 12.89 -5.72 -11.70
N LYS A 308 13.63 -5.65 -10.59
CA LYS A 308 14.93 -6.34 -10.41
C LYS A 308 15.96 -6.09 -11.53
N GLY A 309 15.89 -4.92 -12.15
CA GLY A 309 16.73 -4.50 -13.27
C GLY A 309 16.28 -4.99 -14.66
N PHE A 310 15.12 -5.61 -14.79
CA PHE A 310 14.53 -6.06 -16.04
C PHE A 310 13.29 -5.24 -16.40
N LEU A 311 13.14 -4.88 -17.68
CA LEU A 311 11.88 -4.34 -18.19
C LEU A 311 10.79 -5.42 -18.10
N ALA A 312 9.62 -5.04 -17.61
CA ALA A 312 8.46 -5.90 -17.48
C ALA A 312 7.45 -5.63 -18.61
N ASP A 313 6.68 -6.65 -18.98
CA ASP A 313 5.55 -6.52 -19.93
C ASP A 313 4.25 -6.20 -19.17
N THR A 314 4.34 -5.18 -18.32
CA THR A 314 3.26 -4.58 -17.52
C THR A 314 3.76 -3.25 -16.98
N ASP A 315 2.87 -2.27 -16.87
CA ASP A 315 3.24 -0.91 -16.45
C ASP A 315 2.78 -0.57 -15.02
N VAL A 316 2.13 -1.51 -14.31
CA VAL A 316 1.48 -1.26 -13.01
C VAL A 316 1.91 -2.24 -11.93
N ARG A 317 1.87 -1.82 -10.66
CA ARG A 317 2.32 -2.62 -9.50
C ARG A 317 1.31 -3.66 -8.98
N TRP A 318 0.03 -3.54 -9.35
CA TRP A 318 -1.10 -4.09 -8.58
C TRP A 318 -1.04 -5.61 -8.39
N ASN A 319 -0.72 -6.35 -9.44
CA ASN A 319 -0.66 -7.81 -9.37
C ASN A 319 0.53 -8.30 -8.52
N GLN A 320 1.62 -7.54 -8.51
CA GLN A 320 2.85 -7.83 -7.79
C GLN A 320 2.63 -7.62 -6.29
N ILE A 321 2.07 -6.48 -5.90
CA ILE A 321 1.71 -6.24 -4.49
C ILE A 321 0.61 -7.21 -4.02
N SER A 322 -0.36 -7.55 -4.88
CA SER A 322 -1.38 -8.57 -4.59
C SER A 322 -0.76 -9.93 -4.21
N ARG A 323 0.23 -10.38 -4.98
CA ARG A 323 0.94 -11.65 -4.78
C ARG A 323 1.95 -11.60 -3.63
N ALA A 324 2.53 -10.43 -3.35
CA ALA A 324 3.52 -10.25 -2.28
C ALA A 324 2.96 -10.47 -0.87
N VAL A 325 1.63 -10.41 -0.72
CA VAL A 325 0.94 -10.69 0.55
C VAL A 325 -0.18 -11.73 0.40
N ASP A 326 -0.11 -12.55 -0.65
CA ASP A 326 -1.05 -13.64 -0.85
C ASP A 326 -0.73 -14.78 0.12
N ASP A 327 -1.54 -14.89 1.16
CA ASP A 327 -1.38 -15.88 2.21
C ASP A 327 -2.14 -17.18 1.94
N ARG A 328 -2.82 -17.29 0.79
CA ARG A 328 -3.67 -18.45 0.47
C ARG A 328 -2.89 -19.75 0.45
N THR A 329 -3.41 -20.77 1.13
CA THR A 329 -2.85 -22.12 1.11
C THR A 329 -3.11 -22.81 -0.24
N PRO A 330 -2.44 -23.93 -0.54
CA PRO A 330 -2.77 -24.75 -1.71
C PRO A 330 -4.23 -25.25 -1.74
N GLU A 331 -4.89 -25.44 -0.59
CA GLU A 331 -6.32 -25.82 -0.56
C GLU A 331 -7.20 -24.61 -0.94
N GLU A 332 -6.88 -23.43 -0.41
CA GLU A 332 -7.60 -22.19 -0.73
C GLU A 332 -7.41 -21.75 -2.18
N LEU A 333 -6.21 -21.96 -2.75
CA LEU A 333 -5.93 -21.79 -4.18
C LEU A 333 -6.59 -22.85 -5.06
N GLY A 334 -7.04 -23.94 -4.45
CA GLY A 334 -7.65 -25.07 -5.11
C GLY A 334 -6.70 -26.05 -5.79
N GLU A 335 -5.40 -25.89 -5.58
CA GLU A 335 -4.33 -26.81 -6.00
C GLU A 335 -4.43 -28.17 -5.28
N LYS A 336 -5.03 -28.20 -4.08
CA LYS A 336 -5.33 -29.41 -3.30
C LYS A 336 -6.81 -29.49 -2.92
N PRO A 337 -7.34 -30.70 -2.64
CA PRO A 337 -8.68 -30.84 -2.08
C PRO A 337 -8.79 -30.13 -0.72
N LEU A 338 -9.93 -29.46 -0.49
CA LEU A 338 -10.24 -28.77 0.76
C LEU A 338 -10.46 -29.81 1.88
N LYS A 339 -9.58 -29.80 2.89
CA LYS A 339 -9.60 -30.73 4.03
C LYS A 339 -9.40 -30.02 5.38
N ASN A 340 -8.52 -29.03 5.42
CA ASN A 340 -8.13 -28.30 6.63
C ASN A 340 -8.57 -26.85 6.60
N ASP A 341 -8.64 -26.24 5.43
CA ASP A 341 -9.07 -24.86 5.25
C ASP A 341 -10.60 -24.76 5.07
N ARG A 342 -11.14 -23.57 5.28
CA ARG A 342 -12.59 -23.35 5.33
C ARG A 342 -13.22 -23.17 3.94
N TRP A 343 -12.47 -22.60 3.00
CA TRP A 343 -12.98 -22.20 1.68
C TRP A 343 -11.91 -22.27 0.59
N ARG A 344 -12.35 -22.35 -0.67
CA ARG A 344 -11.50 -22.02 -1.83
C ARG A 344 -11.64 -20.54 -2.11
N ILE A 345 -10.57 -19.75 -1.99
CA ILE A 345 -10.65 -18.29 -2.03
C ILE A 345 -10.08 -17.75 -3.36
N PRO A 346 -10.89 -17.09 -4.22
CA PRO A 346 -10.49 -16.75 -5.59
C PRO A 346 -9.43 -15.65 -5.66
N LYS A 347 -9.38 -14.76 -4.66
CA LYS A 347 -8.50 -13.58 -4.65
C LYS A 347 -7.57 -13.58 -3.45
N SER A 348 -6.39 -12.99 -3.59
CA SER A 348 -5.53 -12.60 -2.47
C SER A 348 -6.28 -11.63 -1.53
N ARG A 349 -5.84 -11.54 -0.27
CA ARG A 349 -6.32 -10.51 0.67
C ARG A 349 -5.95 -9.08 0.23
N TYR A 350 -4.94 -8.95 -0.64
CA TYR A 350 -4.69 -7.74 -1.41
C TYR A 350 -5.24 -7.94 -2.82
N ALA A 351 -6.38 -7.34 -3.16
CA ALA A 351 -7.06 -7.56 -4.44
C ALA A 351 -8.12 -6.49 -4.72
N SER A 352 -8.82 -6.57 -5.86
CA SER A 352 -9.96 -5.70 -6.07
C SER A 352 -11.09 -5.94 -5.07
N ASN A 353 -11.92 -4.93 -4.82
CA ASN A 353 -13.15 -5.03 -4.02
C ASN A 353 -14.01 -6.21 -4.49
N SER A 354 -14.76 -6.83 -3.58
CA SER A 354 -15.66 -7.95 -3.89
C SER A 354 -17.13 -7.60 -3.75
N THR A 355 -17.47 -6.43 -3.19
CA THR A 355 -18.83 -6.06 -2.86
C THR A 355 -19.11 -4.61 -3.19
N TYR A 356 -20.36 -4.35 -3.56
CA TYR A 356 -21.02 -3.05 -3.48
C TYR A 356 -21.82 -3.00 -2.18
N ILE A 357 -21.88 -1.84 -1.55
CA ILE A 357 -22.43 -1.68 -0.21
C ILE A 357 -23.46 -0.56 -0.12
N SER A 358 -23.80 0.19 -1.17
CA SER A 358 -24.80 1.25 -1.10
C SER A 358 -26.22 0.70 -1.03
N GLN A 359 -27.11 1.42 -0.35
CA GLN A 359 -28.57 1.16 -0.39
C GLN A 359 -29.25 1.96 -1.51
N ASP A 360 -28.48 2.47 -2.48
CA ASP A 360 -29.00 3.20 -3.63
C ASP A 360 -29.84 2.25 -4.51
N PRO A 361 -31.08 2.61 -4.89
CA PRO A 361 -31.96 1.73 -5.68
C PRO A 361 -31.42 1.41 -7.08
N ARG A 362 -30.38 2.11 -7.54
CA ARG A 362 -29.70 1.84 -8.82
C ARG A 362 -28.67 0.70 -8.71
N LEU A 363 -28.32 0.25 -7.50
CA LEU A 363 -27.51 -0.95 -7.29
C LEU A 363 -28.39 -2.16 -7.64
N ARG A 364 -28.10 -2.79 -8.79
CA ARG A 364 -28.86 -3.95 -9.25
C ARG A 364 -28.25 -5.26 -8.72
N PRO A 365 -29.05 -6.28 -8.41
CA PRO A 365 -28.55 -7.56 -7.90
C PRO A 365 -27.50 -8.23 -8.80
N GLU A 366 -27.57 -8.02 -10.13
CA GLU A 366 -26.64 -8.61 -11.10
C GLU A 366 -25.22 -8.04 -11.01
N TYR A 367 -25.02 -6.94 -10.28
CA TYR A 367 -23.68 -6.40 -9.99
C TYR A 367 -22.99 -7.13 -8.85
N LEU A 368 -23.73 -7.92 -8.07
CA LEU A 368 -23.23 -8.65 -6.91
C LEU A 368 -22.72 -10.03 -7.35
N ASP A 369 -21.63 -10.47 -6.74
CA ASP A 369 -21.07 -11.81 -7.01
C ASP A 369 -21.95 -12.88 -6.34
N PRO A 370 -22.64 -13.75 -7.10
CA PRO A 370 -23.49 -14.80 -6.52
C PRO A 370 -22.68 -15.90 -5.82
N ASN A 371 -21.37 -15.97 -6.08
CA ASN A 371 -20.46 -16.95 -5.47
C ASN A 371 -19.56 -16.31 -4.41
N LEU A 372 -19.93 -15.13 -3.91
CA LEU A 372 -19.17 -14.44 -2.87
C LEU A 372 -19.07 -15.32 -1.63
N ILE A 373 -17.84 -15.57 -1.20
CA ILE A 373 -17.57 -16.32 0.03
C ILE A 373 -17.81 -15.42 1.23
N VAL A 374 -18.68 -15.87 2.13
CA VAL A 374 -19.03 -15.12 3.34
C VAL A 374 -19.02 -16.08 4.53
N ASP A 375 -18.61 -15.59 5.69
CA ASP A 375 -18.82 -16.30 6.94
C ASP A 375 -20.25 -16.05 7.45
N GLU A 376 -21.17 -16.97 7.14
CA GLU A 376 -22.61 -16.80 7.43
C GLU A 376 -22.92 -16.60 8.91
N ALA A 377 -22.14 -17.19 9.81
CA ALA A 377 -22.31 -16.99 11.25
C ALA A 377 -21.98 -15.54 11.66
N LEU A 378 -20.87 -15.00 11.14
CA LEU A 378 -20.48 -13.62 11.41
C LEU A 378 -21.43 -12.63 10.73
N LYS A 379 -21.90 -12.93 9.51
CA LYS A 379 -22.93 -12.14 8.82
C LYS A 379 -24.22 -12.09 9.66
N ALA A 380 -24.71 -13.25 10.11
CA ALA A 380 -25.92 -13.34 10.92
C ALA A 380 -25.79 -12.51 12.21
N ARG A 381 -24.63 -12.57 12.87
CA ARG A 381 -24.35 -11.77 14.08
C ARG A 381 -24.39 -10.26 13.80
N LEU A 382 -23.85 -9.80 12.68
CA LEU A 382 -23.90 -8.39 12.28
C LEU A 382 -25.34 -7.93 12.01
N VAL A 383 -26.14 -8.76 11.33
CA VAL A 383 -27.56 -8.48 11.04
C VAL A 383 -28.38 -8.45 12.33
N GLU A 384 -28.18 -9.41 13.24
CA GLU A 384 -28.80 -9.40 14.58
C GLU A 384 -28.44 -8.12 15.37
N GLY A 385 -27.21 -7.63 15.20
CA GLY A 385 -26.76 -6.34 15.75
C GLY A 385 -27.42 -5.10 15.12
N GLY A 386 -28.24 -5.28 14.09
CA GLY A 386 -29.02 -4.24 13.41
C GLY A 386 -28.38 -3.70 12.12
N MET A 387 -27.26 -4.27 11.66
CA MET A 387 -26.64 -3.89 10.39
C MET A 387 -27.46 -4.44 9.21
N ASP A 388 -27.60 -3.67 8.13
CA ASP A 388 -28.30 -4.17 6.94
C ASP A 388 -27.48 -5.22 6.17
N ASP A 389 -28.17 -6.00 5.34
CA ASP A 389 -27.60 -7.19 4.70
C ASP A 389 -26.37 -6.91 3.83
N LEU A 390 -26.37 -5.82 3.03
CA LEU A 390 -25.25 -5.48 2.15
C LEU A 390 -23.99 -5.13 2.94
N LEU A 391 -24.13 -4.31 3.98
CA LEU A 391 -22.99 -3.91 4.80
C LEU A 391 -22.49 -5.06 5.69
N ALA A 392 -23.40 -5.87 6.24
CA ALA A 392 -23.06 -7.08 6.98
C ALA A 392 -22.30 -8.08 6.09
N THR A 393 -22.76 -8.27 4.85
CA THR A 393 -22.09 -9.14 3.86
C THR A 393 -20.68 -8.66 3.55
N HIS A 394 -20.48 -7.34 3.36
CA HIS A 394 -19.15 -6.77 3.12
C HIS A 394 -18.17 -7.10 4.25
N PHE A 395 -18.53 -6.82 5.51
CA PHE A 395 -17.62 -7.09 6.63
C PHE A 395 -17.43 -8.58 6.87
N ALA A 396 -18.48 -9.39 6.76
CA ALA A 396 -18.36 -10.85 6.90
C ALA A 396 -17.47 -11.46 5.81
N HIS A 397 -17.47 -10.91 4.58
CA HIS A 397 -16.52 -11.30 3.53
C HIS A 397 -15.08 -10.94 3.91
N LEU A 398 -14.80 -9.75 4.45
CA LEU A 398 -13.44 -9.40 4.90
C LEU A 398 -12.92 -10.35 6.00
N PHE A 399 -13.85 -10.89 6.81
CA PHE A 399 -13.58 -11.78 7.93
C PHE A 399 -13.43 -13.26 7.51
N ILE A 400 -13.48 -13.60 6.22
CA ILE A 400 -13.08 -14.94 5.75
C ILE A 400 -11.57 -15.18 5.92
N ARG A 401 -10.79 -14.09 6.11
CA ARG A 401 -9.34 -14.15 6.30
C ARG A 401 -8.98 -14.50 7.73
N ASP A 402 -7.82 -15.12 7.89
CA ASP A 402 -7.20 -15.24 9.21
C ASP A 402 -6.47 -13.94 9.58
N PRO A 403 -6.44 -13.59 10.89
CA PRO A 403 -5.59 -12.53 11.40
C PRO A 403 -4.13 -12.94 11.32
N ILE A 404 -3.29 -12.06 10.79
CA ILE A 404 -1.87 -12.38 10.53
C ILE A 404 -0.93 -11.77 11.55
N VAL A 405 -1.31 -10.68 12.21
CA VAL A 405 -0.49 -10.04 13.23
C VAL A 405 -1.34 -9.90 14.49
N VAL A 406 -1.23 -10.88 15.39
CA VAL A 406 -1.95 -10.88 16.66
C VAL A 406 -0.94 -10.66 17.78
N PHE A 407 -1.23 -9.76 18.71
CA PHE A 407 -0.43 -9.56 19.92
C PHE A 407 -1.05 -10.31 21.10
N ALA A 408 -0.21 -10.94 21.92
CA ALA A 408 -0.66 -11.72 23.07
C ALA A 408 -1.43 -10.87 24.10
N GLU A 409 -1.06 -9.60 24.22
CA GLU A 409 -1.66 -8.65 25.14
C GLU A 409 -3.10 -8.29 24.75
N ASP A 410 -3.40 -8.24 23.44
CA ASP A 410 -4.74 -7.93 22.93
C ASP A 410 -5.73 -9.09 23.21
N LEU A 411 -5.24 -10.29 23.54
CA LEU A 411 -6.08 -11.46 23.81
C LEU A 411 -6.53 -11.59 25.27
N GLN A 412 -6.16 -10.66 26.15
CA GLN A 412 -6.42 -10.78 27.59
C GLN A 412 -7.89 -10.51 27.93
N GLU A 413 -8.51 -9.51 27.30
CA GLU A 413 -9.91 -9.14 27.51
C GLU A 413 -10.46 -8.44 26.27
N LEU A 414 -11.76 -8.59 26.03
CA LEU A 414 -12.47 -7.84 24.99
C LEU A 414 -12.74 -6.41 25.46
N ASP A 415 -12.04 -5.43 24.90
CA ASP A 415 -12.29 -4.00 25.10
C ASP A 415 -13.08 -3.41 23.92
N LEU A 416 -14.34 -3.06 24.15
CA LEU A 416 -15.22 -2.43 23.15
C LEU A 416 -14.92 -0.95 22.90
N ASN A 417 -14.00 -0.35 23.65
CA ASN A 417 -13.46 0.99 23.38
C ASN A 417 -12.17 0.93 22.53
N LYS A 418 -11.75 -0.27 22.13
CA LYS A 418 -10.69 -0.50 21.16
C LYS A 418 -11.25 -1.09 19.87
N ALA A 419 -10.41 -1.06 18.85
CA ALA A 419 -10.71 -1.59 17.52
C ALA A 419 -9.59 -2.51 17.03
N ASP A 420 -8.71 -2.98 17.91
CA ASP A 420 -7.53 -3.79 17.60
C ASP A 420 -7.87 -5.12 16.90
N HIS A 421 -8.89 -5.86 17.35
CA HIS A 421 -9.32 -7.09 16.68
C HIS A 421 -10.02 -6.82 15.34
N PHE A 422 -10.88 -5.80 15.28
CA PHE A 422 -11.51 -5.36 14.03
C PHE A 422 -10.46 -4.90 13.01
N GLU A 423 -9.56 -4.00 13.42
CA GLU A 423 -8.48 -3.47 12.57
C GLU A 423 -7.46 -4.54 12.20
N ASN A 424 -7.33 -5.63 12.97
CA ASN A 424 -6.51 -6.78 12.57
C ASN A 424 -6.91 -7.28 11.17
N LEU A 425 -8.22 -7.42 10.93
CA LEU A 425 -8.74 -7.91 9.65
C LEU A 425 -9.01 -6.79 8.66
N GLN A 426 -9.56 -5.67 9.10
CA GLN A 426 -9.83 -4.53 8.22
C GLN A 426 -8.54 -3.96 7.61
N SER A 427 -7.50 -3.74 8.42
CA SER A 427 -6.24 -3.16 7.93
C SER A 427 -5.40 -4.10 7.07
N THR A 428 -5.71 -5.41 7.09
CA THR A 428 -5.00 -6.45 6.33
C THR A 428 -5.86 -7.07 5.21
N ASN A 429 -7.04 -6.52 4.94
CA ASN A 429 -7.68 -6.63 3.65
C ASN A 429 -7.35 -5.35 2.87
N TRP A 430 -6.52 -5.47 1.84
CA TRP A 430 -6.03 -4.35 1.06
C TRP A 430 -6.72 -4.33 -0.29
N GLN A 431 -7.81 -3.57 -0.36
CA GLN A 431 -8.58 -3.43 -1.59
C GLN A 431 -8.27 -2.12 -2.33
N HIS A 432 -8.75 -1.96 -3.57
CA HIS A 432 -8.52 -0.71 -4.32
C HIS A 432 -9.42 0.42 -3.79
N MET A 433 -10.53 0.07 -3.14
CA MET A 433 -11.22 0.97 -2.22
C MET A 433 -11.22 0.40 -0.82
N ARG A 434 -11.27 1.25 0.19
CA ARG A 434 -11.53 0.83 1.57
C ARG A 434 -12.63 1.68 2.18
N PHE A 435 -13.67 1.02 2.68
CA PHE A 435 -14.68 1.65 3.53
C PHE A 435 -14.19 1.65 4.98
N LYS A 436 -14.01 2.83 5.58
CA LYS A 436 -13.33 3.01 6.87
C LYS A 436 -14.33 3.50 7.92
N PRO A 437 -14.68 2.67 8.91
CA PRO A 437 -15.44 3.12 10.06
C PRO A 437 -14.72 4.25 10.83
N PRO A 438 -15.47 5.08 11.57
CA PRO A 438 -14.90 6.07 12.47
C PRO A 438 -13.95 5.46 13.52
N PRO A 439 -12.77 6.04 13.76
CA PRO A 439 -11.93 5.68 14.89
C PRO A 439 -12.64 5.98 16.22
N ILE A 440 -12.49 5.09 17.18
CA ILE A 440 -13.08 5.25 18.52
C ILE A 440 -12.48 6.48 19.21
N GLY A 441 -13.31 7.23 19.94
CA GLY A 441 -12.88 8.41 20.69
C GLY A 441 -12.51 9.62 19.83
N SER A 442 -12.70 9.56 18.51
CA SER A 442 -12.46 10.68 17.59
C SER A 442 -13.75 11.26 17.05
N ASP A 443 -13.70 12.53 16.65
CA ASP A 443 -14.79 13.18 15.94
C ASP A 443 -14.89 12.69 14.48
N ILE A 444 -13.79 12.20 13.89
CA ILE A 444 -13.67 11.67 12.52
C ILE A 444 -14.90 10.81 12.12
N GLY A 445 -15.40 11.06 10.91
CA GLY A 445 -16.60 10.43 10.33
C GLY A 445 -16.30 9.17 9.51
N TRP A 446 -17.33 8.71 8.80
CA TRP A 446 -17.23 7.59 7.86
C TRP A 446 -16.36 7.99 6.67
N ARG A 447 -15.41 7.14 6.30
CA ARG A 447 -14.42 7.47 5.26
C ARG A 447 -14.39 6.43 4.14
N VAL A 448 -13.99 6.88 2.96
CA VAL A 448 -13.74 6.08 1.77
C VAL A 448 -12.35 6.40 1.28
N GLU A 449 -11.53 5.38 1.09
CA GLU A 449 -10.13 5.53 0.66
C GLU A 449 -9.96 4.89 -0.72
N VAL A 450 -9.47 5.66 -1.69
CA VAL A 450 -9.07 5.25 -3.04
C VAL A 450 -7.58 4.91 -3.02
N ARG A 451 -7.20 3.73 -3.53
CA ARG A 451 -5.88 3.11 -3.29
C ARG A 451 -5.21 2.53 -4.54
N SER A 452 -5.83 2.66 -5.70
CA SER A 452 -5.37 2.07 -6.96
C SER A 452 -4.09 2.70 -7.49
N ASP A 453 -3.89 3.99 -7.23
CA ASP A 453 -3.05 4.83 -8.09
C ASP A 453 -1.57 4.49 -7.93
N ASP A 454 -0.90 4.30 -9.06
CA ASP A 454 0.57 4.28 -9.12
C ASP A 454 1.08 5.72 -8.92
N GLU A 455 2.36 5.85 -8.57
CA GLU A 455 2.98 7.11 -8.19
C GLU A 455 4.29 7.32 -8.96
N MET A 456 4.37 8.45 -9.66
CA MET A 456 5.61 8.87 -10.31
C MET A 456 5.75 10.39 -10.26
N GLU A 457 6.93 10.86 -9.87
CA GLU A 457 7.31 12.24 -10.14
C GLU A 457 7.56 12.43 -11.65
N ASP A 458 6.96 13.45 -12.24
CA ASP A 458 7.35 13.94 -13.55
C ASP A 458 8.75 14.56 -13.47
N VAL A 459 9.77 13.75 -13.74
CA VAL A 459 11.17 14.20 -13.84
C VAL A 459 11.35 14.94 -15.16
N ARG A 460 10.76 16.13 -15.27
CA ARG A 460 11.11 17.06 -16.34
C ARG A 460 12.57 17.45 -16.15
N PRO A 461 13.47 17.17 -17.12
CA PRO A 461 14.86 17.56 -17.00
C PRO A 461 14.93 19.08 -16.84
N LYS A 462 15.56 19.56 -15.75
CA LYS A 462 15.79 20.99 -15.57
C LYS A 462 16.51 21.53 -16.82
N PRO A 463 16.06 22.65 -17.41
CA PRO A 463 16.76 23.24 -18.53
C PRO A 463 18.20 23.50 -18.11
N LYS A 464 19.16 23.00 -18.90
CA LYS A 464 20.59 23.19 -18.63
C LYS A 464 20.84 24.68 -18.38
N PRO A 465 21.56 25.06 -17.31
CA PRO A 465 21.96 26.45 -17.13
C PRO A 465 22.69 26.89 -18.40
N LYS A 466 22.27 28.01 -18.99
CA LYS A 466 22.94 28.63 -20.14
C LYS A 466 24.41 28.77 -19.77
N ALA A 467 25.28 28.10 -20.53
CA ALA A 467 26.72 28.21 -20.34
C ALA A 467 27.09 29.69 -20.38
N THR A 468 27.50 30.25 -19.24
CA THR A 468 28.18 31.53 -19.22
C THR A 468 29.47 31.36 -20.00
N ALA A 469 29.64 32.18 -21.04
CA ALA A 469 30.81 32.15 -21.89
C ALA A 469 32.08 32.21 -21.03
N ALA A 470 32.81 31.10 -20.98
CA ALA A 470 34.08 31.04 -20.29
C ALA A 470 35.07 31.97 -21.01
N ALA A 471 35.55 32.99 -20.29
CA ALA A 471 36.65 33.81 -20.73
C ALA A 471 37.86 32.93 -21.06
N ALA A 472 38.44 33.16 -22.24
CA ALA A 472 39.58 32.41 -22.77
C ALA A 472 40.76 32.40 -21.79
N LYS A 473 41.27 31.20 -21.47
CA LYS A 473 42.59 31.02 -20.84
C LYS A 473 43.53 30.32 -21.81
N ALA A 474 44.74 30.88 -21.89
CA ALA A 474 45.86 30.56 -22.77
C ALA A 474 46.48 29.16 -22.51
N PRO A 475 47.33 28.64 -23.44
CA PRO A 475 47.59 27.22 -23.58
C PRO A 475 48.65 26.63 -22.62
N ALA A 476 48.61 25.31 -22.54
CA ALA A 476 49.26 24.42 -21.57
C ALA A 476 50.80 24.32 -21.64
N GLN A 477 51.41 23.95 -20.50
CA GLN A 477 52.71 23.28 -20.43
C GLN A 477 52.56 21.92 -19.73
N LYS A 478 53.28 20.91 -20.25
CA LYS A 478 53.28 19.48 -19.85
C LYS A 478 54.68 19.10 -19.29
N PRO A 479 54.92 17.88 -18.77
CA PRO A 479 55.16 17.61 -17.35
C PRO A 479 56.62 17.16 -17.03
N LYS A 480 56.94 16.98 -15.74
CA LYS A 480 58.16 16.28 -15.28
C LYS A 480 57.82 15.09 -14.35
N THR A 481 58.46 13.97 -14.65
CA THR A 481 58.66 12.67 -13.96
C THR A 481 59.50 12.84 -12.67
N ALA A 482 59.69 11.94 -11.69
CA ALA A 482 59.41 10.53 -11.33
C ALA A 482 59.41 10.48 -9.76
N ALA A 483 58.98 9.46 -9.01
CA ALA A 483 59.67 8.19 -8.82
C ALA A 483 58.88 7.22 -7.89
N THR A 484 59.20 5.94 -8.07
CA THR A 484 58.67 4.69 -7.52
C THR A 484 59.16 4.31 -6.12
N ALA A 485 58.35 3.56 -5.35
CA ALA A 485 58.83 2.62 -4.32
C ALA A 485 57.89 1.40 -4.18
N ALA A 486 58.47 0.25 -3.83
CA ALA A 486 58.06 -1.10 -4.23
C ALA A 486 57.31 -1.95 -3.17
N LEU A 487 56.74 -3.06 -3.67
CA LEU A 487 56.04 -4.19 -3.01
C LEU A 487 56.99 -5.11 -2.18
N ARG A 488 56.57 -5.81 -1.10
CA ARG A 488 55.98 -7.19 -0.95
C ARG A 488 56.34 -7.74 0.48
N PRO A 489 55.90 -8.94 1.00
CA PRO A 489 55.03 -10.02 0.47
C PRO A 489 53.95 -10.62 1.45
N LYS A 490 53.27 -11.69 0.98
CA LYS A 490 52.12 -12.48 1.51
C LYS A 490 52.46 -13.59 2.54
N LYS A 491 51.49 -14.02 3.41
CA LYS A 491 50.83 -15.38 3.45
C LYS A 491 49.81 -15.57 4.61
N ALA A 492 48.84 -16.49 4.38
CA ALA A 492 47.68 -16.96 5.21
C ALA A 492 48.05 -18.15 6.16
N PRO A 493 47.14 -18.90 6.87
CA PRO A 493 45.66 -18.92 6.97
C PRO A 493 45.05 -19.04 8.41
N ALA A 494 43.72 -19.23 8.49
CA ALA A 494 42.81 -19.25 9.67
C ALA A 494 42.90 -20.47 10.62
N PRO A 495 42.18 -20.44 11.77
CA PRO A 495 41.13 -21.47 11.96
C PRO A 495 39.80 -21.02 12.64
N ALA A 496 38.74 -21.71 12.23
CA ALA A 496 37.53 -22.22 12.91
C ALA A 496 36.64 -21.38 13.88
N ALA A 497 35.39 -21.19 13.42
CA ALA A 497 34.06 -21.27 14.06
C ALA A 497 33.87 -21.09 15.58
N ALA A 498 33.05 -20.11 15.94
CA ALA A 498 32.26 -20.06 17.18
C ALA A 498 30.82 -19.60 16.88
N ALA A 499 29.83 -20.19 17.57
CA ALA A 499 28.41 -19.94 17.42
C ALA A 499 28.01 -18.46 17.65
N PRO A 500 26.97 -17.93 16.96
CA PRO A 500 26.59 -16.53 17.12
C PRO A 500 25.93 -16.30 18.48
N LYS A 501 26.58 -15.46 19.31
CA LYS A 501 25.95 -14.82 20.47
C LYS A 501 24.97 -13.76 19.97
N ALA A 502 23.88 -13.55 20.72
CA ALA A 502 22.89 -12.51 20.48
C ALA A 502 23.56 -11.16 20.19
N LEU A 503 23.22 -10.56 19.05
CA LEU A 503 23.76 -9.27 18.63
C LEU A 503 23.23 -8.16 19.55
N PRO A 504 24.11 -7.27 20.07
CA PRO A 504 23.67 -6.20 20.94
C PRO A 504 22.82 -5.19 20.17
N LEU A 505 21.67 -4.84 20.76
CA LEU A 505 20.77 -3.78 20.28
C LEU A 505 21.53 -2.48 19.95
N SER A 506 21.08 -1.79 18.90
CA SER A 506 21.59 -0.48 18.51
C SER A 506 21.45 0.53 19.67
N PRO A 507 22.28 1.59 19.71
CA PRO A 507 22.16 2.65 20.72
C PRO A 507 20.74 3.23 20.81
N ALA A 508 20.04 3.37 19.67
CA ALA A 508 18.65 3.82 19.60
C ALA A 508 17.67 2.81 20.22
N ALA A 509 17.81 1.52 19.92
CA ALA A 509 16.96 0.47 20.51
C ALA A 509 17.19 0.33 22.03
N LYS A 510 18.42 0.56 22.51
CA LYS A 510 18.73 0.63 23.94
C LYS A 510 18.16 1.88 24.61
N ALA A 511 18.22 3.03 23.94
CA ALA A 511 17.67 4.30 24.46
C ALA A 511 16.13 4.24 24.56
N TYR A 512 15.47 3.65 23.58
CA TYR A 512 14.01 3.44 23.57
C TYR A 512 13.56 2.51 24.71
N ALA A 513 14.24 1.36 24.87
CA ALA A 513 13.97 0.43 25.97
C ALA A 513 14.23 1.05 27.36
N ALA A 514 15.30 1.84 27.49
CA ALA A 514 15.66 2.52 28.74
C ALA A 514 14.67 3.64 29.10
N LYS A 515 14.15 4.39 28.12
CA LYS A 515 13.15 5.45 28.33
C LYS A 515 11.81 4.87 28.82
N LYS A 516 11.42 3.69 28.30
CA LYS A 516 10.22 2.95 28.75
C LYS A 516 10.39 2.29 30.11
N ALA A 517 11.56 1.75 30.43
CA ALA A 517 11.84 1.21 31.78
C ALA A 517 11.72 2.29 32.87
N LYS A 518 12.14 3.53 32.58
CA LYS A 518 11.94 4.68 33.48
C LYS A 518 10.47 5.09 33.62
N GLN A 519 9.67 5.01 32.56
CA GLN A 519 8.23 5.27 32.62
C GLN A 519 7.47 4.20 33.40
N ALA A 520 7.87 2.92 33.29
CA ALA A 520 7.31 1.82 34.07
C ALA A 520 7.61 1.97 35.58
N SER A 521 8.79 2.48 35.96
CA SER A 521 9.14 2.75 37.37
C SER A 521 8.44 3.97 37.96
N ALA A 522 7.97 4.92 37.14
CA ALA A 522 7.28 6.13 37.60
C ALA A 522 5.78 5.89 37.89
N GLY A 523 5.19 4.84 37.33
CA GLY A 523 3.80 4.45 37.59
C GLY A 523 3.54 3.79 38.95
N ALA A 524 4.60 3.45 39.70
CA ALA A 524 4.48 2.73 40.97
C ALA A 524 4.41 3.62 42.22
N ALA A 525 4.51 4.95 42.09
CA ALA A 525 4.54 5.86 43.23
C ALA A 525 3.67 7.10 43.01
N THR A 526 2.36 6.98 43.21
CA THR A 526 1.49 7.97 43.89
C THR A 526 0.04 7.48 43.89
N MET A 527 -0.38 6.79 44.96
CA MET A 527 -1.77 6.77 45.38
C MET A 527 -1.88 7.58 46.67
N ALA A 528 -2.36 8.82 46.56
CA ALA A 528 -2.91 9.57 47.68
C ALA A 528 -3.99 10.51 47.15
N ALA A 529 -5.24 10.23 47.53
CA ALA A 529 -6.45 10.92 47.14
C ALA A 529 -6.57 12.32 47.77
N LYS A 530 -7.21 13.28 47.05
CA LYS A 530 -8.02 14.40 47.59
C LYS A 530 -8.74 15.19 46.46
N PRO A 531 -9.77 16.01 46.75
CA PRO A 531 -11.14 15.76 46.29
C PRO A 531 -11.65 16.74 45.20
N ALA A 532 -12.79 16.37 44.60
CA ALA A 532 -13.48 17.09 43.53
C ALA A 532 -13.95 18.52 43.90
N PRO A 533 -14.02 19.46 42.93
CA PRO A 533 -14.80 20.67 43.08
C PRO A 533 -16.13 20.64 42.32
N ALA A 534 -17.04 21.47 42.81
CA ALA A 534 -18.48 21.45 42.62
C ALA A 534 -19.01 22.11 41.33
N LYS A 535 -20.25 21.75 40.97
CA LYS A 535 -21.08 22.32 39.90
C LYS A 535 -21.49 23.78 40.17
N ARG A 536 -21.55 24.60 39.09
CA ARG A 536 -22.64 25.53 38.63
C ARG A 536 -22.05 26.71 37.82
N PRO A 537 -22.84 27.50 37.05
CA PRO A 537 -24.04 27.18 36.26
C PRO A 537 -23.95 27.73 34.80
N ALA A 538 -24.96 27.39 33.98
CA ALA A 538 -25.15 27.87 32.62
C ALA A 538 -25.31 29.40 32.52
N SER A 539 -24.80 30.00 31.43
CA SER A 539 -25.11 31.37 31.04
C SER A 539 -25.59 31.44 29.58
N LYS A 540 -26.69 32.14 29.38
CA LYS A 540 -27.30 32.55 28.11
C LYS A 540 -26.63 33.84 27.62
N LEU A 541 -26.32 33.95 26.33
CA LEU A 541 -26.17 35.20 25.54
C LEU A 541 -25.71 34.77 24.13
N LYS A 542 -26.15 35.28 22.99
CA LYS A 542 -27.28 36.11 22.54
C LYS A 542 -27.31 35.91 21.02
N GLN A 543 -28.50 35.90 20.43
CA GLN A 543 -28.72 36.08 18.99
C GLN A 543 -28.08 37.39 18.52
N SER A 544 -27.41 37.35 17.36
CA SER A 544 -27.24 38.52 16.49
C SER A 544 -27.81 38.18 15.12
N ILE A 545 -28.78 39.01 14.77
CA ILE A 545 -29.47 39.12 13.48
C ILE A 545 -28.48 39.59 12.42
N LEU A 546 -28.43 38.92 11.28
CA LEU A 546 -28.21 39.55 9.98
C LEU A 546 -29.26 38.98 9.02
N SER A 547 -30.19 39.86 8.67
CA SER A 547 -31.23 39.74 7.65
C SER A 547 -30.68 40.24 6.32
N ASP A 548 -31.08 39.55 5.24
CA ASP A 548 -31.32 39.99 3.85
C ASP A 548 -30.14 40.67 3.12
N ASP A 549 -29.88 40.59 1.83
CA ASP A 549 -30.53 40.21 0.57
C ASP A 549 -29.31 40.09 -0.38
N ASP A 550 -29.16 39.11 -1.26
CA ASP A 550 -29.52 39.26 -2.67
C ASP A 550 -29.37 37.88 -3.33
N GLY A 551 -30.42 37.45 -3.99
CA GLY A 551 -30.40 36.33 -4.92
C GLY A 551 -29.94 36.75 -6.33
N GLU A 552 -29.81 35.73 -7.17
CA GLU A 552 -29.68 35.78 -8.63
C GLU A 552 -28.25 35.99 -9.18
N ASP A 553 -27.61 34.88 -9.59
CA ASP A 553 -27.52 34.50 -11.02
C ASP A 553 -26.24 33.65 -11.25
N ALA A 554 -26.33 32.34 -10.98
CA ALA A 554 -25.20 31.41 -11.10
C ALA A 554 -25.21 30.59 -12.41
N ASP A 555 -26.11 30.91 -13.35
CA ASP A 555 -26.25 30.20 -14.63
C ASP A 555 -25.75 31.01 -15.84
N ALA A 556 -25.14 32.18 -15.64
CA ALA A 556 -24.61 33.01 -16.73
C ALA A 556 -23.09 32.90 -16.98
N LEU A 557 -22.34 32.14 -16.17
CA LEU A 557 -20.86 32.04 -16.26
C LEU A 557 -20.33 30.76 -16.93
N VAL A 558 -21.19 29.99 -17.60
CA VAL A 558 -20.81 28.74 -18.29
C VAL A 558 -20.81 28.87 -19.82
N ASN A 559 -21.35 29.96 -20.39
CA ASN A 559 -21.42 30.13 -21.84
C ASN A 559 -20.34 31.05 -22.46
N ASP A 560 -19.45 31.63 -21.66
CA ASP A 560 -18.40 32.55 -22.15
C ASP A 560 -17.04 31.87 -22.36
N LEU A 561 -16.97 30.54 -22.24
CA LEU A 561 -15.74 29.76 -22.44
C LEU A 561 -15.73 28.94 -23.74
N LEU A 562 -16.76 29.08 -24.59
CA LEU A 562 -16.96 28.30 -25.82
C LEU A 562 -17.60 29.11 -26.97
N SER A 563 -16.99 30.24 -27.38
CA SER A 563 -17.23 30.98 -28.64
C SER A 563 -16.16 32.10 -28.69
N ASP A 564 -15.28 32.30 -29.68
CA ASP A 564 -15.37 32.35 -31.14
C ASP A 564 -13.95 32.05 -31.71
N GLU A 565 -13.79 31.28 -32.79
CA GLU A 565 -13.71 31.68 -34.21
C GLU A 565 -12.65 32.73 -34.59
N ASP A 566 -11.81 32.31 -35.55
CA ASP A 566 -10.58 32.91 -36.08
C ASP A 566 -10.76 34.21 -36.90
N GLU A 567 -9.76 35.11 -36.84
CA GLU A 567 -9.33 35.88 -38.03
C GLU A 567 -7.78 36.02 -38.11
N GLY A 568 -7.19 35.27 -39.05
CA GLY A 568 -6.35 35.79 -40.15
C GLY A 568 -4.92 36.32 -39.90
N GLU A 569 -3.91 35.46 -40.11
CA GLU A 569 -2.73 35.79 -40.95
C GLU A 569 -2.01 34.50 -41.41
N SER A 570 -1.60 34.40 -42.68
CA SER A 570 -0.96 33.21 -43.30
C SER A 570 0.19 33.65 -44.25
N PRO A 571 1.10 32.77 -44.71
CA PRO A 571 2.11 32.05 -43.94
C PRO A 571 3.53 32.14 -44.59
N ALA A 572 4.58 31.69 -43.89
CA ALA A 572 5.91 31.39 -44.47
C ALA A 572 6.28 29.91 -44.23
N PRO A 573 7.06 29.25 -45.11
CA PRO A 573 6.88 27.84 -45.44
C PRO A 573 7.48 26.86 -44.41
N ALA A 574 6.75 25.76 -44.19
CA ALA A 574 7.09 24.69 -43.27
C ALA A 574 8.25 23.81 -43.78
N ALA A 575 9.17 23.49 -42.86
CA ALA A 575 10.12 22.39 -43.02
C ALA A 575 9.41 21.04 -42.91
N ALA A 576 9.79 20.09 -43.75
CA ALA A 576 9.19 18.76 -43.85
C ALA A 576 9.23 17.98 -42.52
N PRO A 577 8.14 17.32 -42.10
CA PRO A 577 8.15 16.46 -40.92
C PRO A 577 8.83 15.13 -41.23
N ALA A 578 9.76 14.72 -40.36
CA ALA A 578 10.38 13.40 -40.38
C ALA A 578 9.33 12.30 -40.15
N ALA A 579 9.37 11.27 -40.99
CA ALA A 579 8.47 10.13 -40.95
C ALA A 579 8.54 9.37 -39.61
N ARG A 580 7.40 9.29 -38.90
CA ARG A 580 7.19 8.29 -37.83
C ARG A 580 6.97 6.92 -38.46
N PRO A 581 7.67 5.86 -38.04
CA PRO A 581 7.42 4.51 -38.55
C PRO A 581 6.04 4.02 -38.09
N SER A 582 5.23 3.62 -39.07
CA SER A 582 3.90 3.02 -38.93
C SER A 582 3.92 1.75 -38.08
N ARG A 583 3.06 1.68 -37.06
CA ARG A 583 2.65 0.42 -36.41
C ARG A 583 2.00 -0.48 -37.46
N ARG A 584 2.69 -1.52 -37.92
CA ARG A 584 2.06 -2.65 -38.59
C ARG A 584 1.38 -3.50 -37.52
N ALA A 585 0.05 -3.45 -37.49
CA ALA A 585 -0.76 -4.50 -36.88
C ALA A 585 -0.52 -5.80 -37.65
N ALA A 586 0.04 -6.81 -36.99
CA ALA A 586 0.02 -8.17 -37.50
C ALA A 586 -1.37 -8.75 -37.23
N ALA A 587 -2.09 -9.10 -38.30
CA ALA A 587 -3.37 -9.79 -38.22
C ALA A 587 -3.18 -11.18 -37.59
N ALA A 588 -3.73 -11.37 -36.39
CA ALA A 588 -3.87 -12.69 -35.78
C ALA A 588 -5.14 -13.36 -36.34
N LYS A 589 -4.99 -14.51 -37.01
CA LYS A 589 -6.11 -15.39 -37.37
C LYS A 589 -6.61 -16.14 -36.14
N PRO A 590 -7.93 -16.39 -35.99
CA PRO A 590 -8.47 -17.11 -34.85
C PRO A 590 -8.40 -18.63 -35.08
N ARG A 591 -7.76 -19.35 -34.15
CA ARG A 591 -7.95 -20.77 -33.84
C ARG A 591 -7.67 -20.92 -32.34
N ALA A 592 -8.42 -21.66 -31.52
CA ALA A 592 -9.17 -22.87 -31.81
C ALA A 592 -10.43 -22.98 -30.92
N LYS A 593 -11.42 -23.71 -31.47
CA LYS A 593 -12.58 -24.27 -30.78
C LYS A 593 -12.14 -25.44 -29.91
N TYR A 594 -12.79 -25.57 -28.75
CA TYR A 594 -12.85 -26.80 -27.98
C TYR A 594 -13.43 -27.93 -28.84
N ALA A 595 -12.76 -29.08 -28.86
CA ALA A 595 -13.31 -30.35 -29.32
C ALA A 595 -13.03 -31.37 -28.22
N GLY A 596 -14.12 -31.90 -27.63
CA GLY A 596 -14.10 -33.08 -26.78
C GLY A 596 -13.80 -34.31 -27.63
N SER A 597 -13.01 -35.21 -27.05
CA SER A 597 -12.76 -36.54 -27.56
C SER A 597 -13.85 -37.48 -27.06
N ASP A 598 -14.64 -38.04 -27.95
CA ASP A 598 -15.31 -39.32 -27.74
C ASP A 598 -14.68 -40.33 -28.71
N GLU A 599 -14.22 -41.44 -28.14
CA GLU A 599 -13.97 -42.70 -28.85
C GLU A 599 -15.27 -43.51 -28.82
N GLU A 600 -15.54 -44.16 -29.95
CA GLU A 600 -16.73 -44.96 -30.25
C GLU A 600 -16.81 -46.24 -29.38
N GLU A 601 -17.97 -46.50 -28.77
CA GLU A 601 -18.48 -47.86 -28.56
C GLU A 601 -20.00 -47.86 -28.84
N GLU A 602 -20.40 -48.81 -29.69
CA GLU A 602 -21.77 -49.13 -30.10
C GLU A 602 -22.57 -49.73 -28.93
N GLU A 603 -23.83 -49.34 -28.73
CA GLU A 603 -24.96 -50.26 -28.56
C GLU A 603 -26.31 -49.51 -28.47
N GLU A 604 -27.36 -50.27 -28.81
CA GLU A 604 -28.71 -49.92 -29.21
C GLU A 604 -29.59 -49.25 -28.14
N GLY A 605 -30.62 -48.51 -28.58
CA GLY A 605 -31.72 -48.10 -27.68
C GLY A 605 -32.65 -47.04 -28.25
N GLU A 606 -33.72 -47.49 -28.89
CA GLU A 606 -34.87 -46.72 -29.37
C GLU A 606 -35.50 -45.81 -28.29
N SER A 607 -35.95 -44.61 -28.66
CA SER A 607 -37.35 -44.16 -28.50
C SER A 607 -37.54 -42.68 -28.86
N GLU A 608 -38.60 -42.47 -29.65
CA GLU A 608 -39.14 -41.19 -30.11
C GLU A 608 -39.80 -40.41 -28.95
N ALA A 609 -39.75 -39.08 -29.01
CA ALA A 609 -40.85 -38.20 -28.63
C ALA A 609 -40.59 -36.77 -29.13
N GLU A 610 -41.29 -36.39 -30.19
CA GLU A 610 -41.59 -35.01 -30.55
C GLU A 610 -42.47 -34.38 -29.46
N PHE A 611 -42.24 -33.10 -29.12
CA PHE A 611 -43.37 -32.18 -28.87
C PHE A 611 -42.95 -30.73 -29.11
N GLU A 612 -43.85 -30.04 -29.81
CA GLU A 612 -43.75 -28.73 -30.43
C GLU A 612 -43.71 -27.56 -29.42
N GLU A 613 -43.19 -26.45 -29.94
CA GLU A 613 -43.37 -25.08 -29.45
C GLU A 613 -44.86 -24.70 -29.45
N ASP A 614 -45.28 -23.90 -28.46
CA ASP A 614 -46.40 -22.98 -28.65
C ASP A 614 -46.11 -21.66 -27.92
N GLU A 615 -46.33 -20.58 -28.69
CA GLU A 615 -46.25 -19.17 -28.36
C GLU A 615 -47.41 -18.69 -27.46
N GLU A 616 -47.16 -17.55 -26.80
CA GLU A 616 -48.09 -16.45 -26.48
C GLU A 616 -49.50 -16.74 -25.90
N ASP A 617 -49.78 -16.24 -24.68
CA ASP A 617 -50.62 -15.03 -24.54
C ASP A 617 -50.90 -14.57 -23.10
N GLU A 618 -51.00 -13.24 -23.02
CA GLU A 618 -51.61 -12.29 -22.09
C GLU A 618 -52.22 -12.65 -20.71
N SER A 619 -51.90 -11.74 -19.76
CA SER A 619 -52.79 -11.15 -18.73
C SER A 619 -53.27 -12.00 -17.53
N PHE A 620 -52.70 -11.75 -16.35
CA PHE A 620 -53.28 -10.91 -15.27
C PHE A 620 -52.31 -10.74 -14.11
#